data_AF-A0A929VB02-F1
#
_entry.id   AF-A0A929VB02-F1
#
_cell.length_a   1.000
_cell.length_b   1.000
_cell.length_c   1.000
_cell.angle_alpha   90.00
_cell.angle_beta   90.00
_cell.angle_gamma   90.00
#
_symmetry.space_group_name_H-M   'P 1'
#
loop_
_entity.id
_entity.type
_entity.pdbx_description
1 polymer ?
#
loop_
_entity_poly.entity_id
_entity_poly.type
_entity_poly.pdbx_seq_one_letter_code
_entity_poly.pdbx_strand_id
1 'polypeptide(L)'
;MKKLMWKLLLCLLPAVLYLMLSWYLDPFNVFHWNRLRFTDTAPAQNYIKTKYILANRGKYNAFVFGSSRVGNLPMDGLPVEDDGIPLAWYNMTSSNAALMDHVKTLQTFLEHQVSVKMLLVGVDEIAATRTYASNAAEPIYRQYQEYEAHPLSFYRSYLLLKPRWSLLPQVLQDDTKAHEEERELFYRYGVRPENCDVTKPELTGQAMPSALPSGRYEEGTDPESIRALQELVRLCR
;
A
#
# COMPACT_ATOMS: atom_id res chain seq x y z
N MET A 1 20.14 35.73 28.60
CA MET A 1 19.86 34.31 28.32
C MET A 1 18.35 34.01 28.21
N LYS A 2 17.53 34.26 29.24
CA LYS A 2 16.07 34.00 29.21
C LYS A 2 15.33 34.61 28.00
N LYS A 3 15.62 35.87 27.67
CA LYS A 3 15.04 36.56 26.49
C LYS A 3 15.46 35.96 25.14
N LEU A 4 16.65 35.37 25.05
CA LEU A 4 17.15 34.70 23.84
C LEU A 4 16.50 33.31 23.69
N MET A 5 16.41 32.55 24.79
CA MET A 5 15.72 31.26 24.81
C MET A 5 14.24 31.41 24.44
N TRP A 6 13.56 32.43 24.96
CA TRP A 6 12.16 32.72 24.61
C TRP A 6 11.97 33.03 23.13
N LYS A 7 12.87 33.83 22.53
CA LYS A 7 12.84 34.12 21.09
C LYS A 7 13.08 32.86 20.25
N LEU A 8 14.02 32.00 20.64
CA LEU A 8 14.27 30.73 19.97
C LEU A 8 13.05 29.79 20.04
N LEU A 9 12.40 29.71 21.20
CA LEU A 9 11.15 28.95 21.39
C LEU A 9 10.03 29.43 20.47
N LEU A 10 9.83 30.75 20.38
CA LEU A 10 8.84 31.33 19.47
C LEU A 10 9.17 31.08 18.00
N CYS A 11 10.45 31.03 17.61
CA CYS A 11 10.86 30.68 16.26
C CYS A 11 10.67 29.18 15.94
N LEU A 12 10.79 28.30 16.94
CA LEU A 12 10.59 26.86 16.77
C LEU A 12 9.12 26.45 16.77
N LEU A 13 8.25 27.21 17.43
CA LEU A 13 6.83 26.89 17.56
C LEU A 13 6.14 26.65 16.20
N PRO A 14 6.30 27.49 15.15
CA PRO A 14 5.69 27.22 13.85
C PRO A 14 6.19 25.93 13.20
N ALA A 15 7.48 25.62 13.34
CA ALA A 15 8.07 24.38 12.82
C ALA A 15 7.49 23.16 13.54
N VAL A 16 7.36 23.22 14.87
CA VAL A 16 6.73 22.15 15.67
C VAL A 16 5.27 21.98 15.28
N LEU A 17 4.51 23.07 15.17
CA LEU A 17 3.10 23.02 14.75
C LEU A 17 2.93 22.44 13.35
N TYR A 18 3.81 22.81 12.41
CA TYR A 18 3.82 22.23 11.07
C TYR A 18 4.05 20.72 11.11
N LEU A 19 5.07 20.25 11.83
CA LEU A 19 5.38 18.83 11.94
C LEU A 19 4.26 18.04 12.63
N MET A 20 3.67 18.60 13.70
CA MET A 20 2.52 18.01 14.39
C MET A 20 1.32 17.91 13.46
N LEU A 21 1.07 18.93 12.63
CA LEU A 21 -0.03 18.90 11.68
C LEU A 21 0.20 17.91 10.54
N SER A 22 1.41 17.87 9.97
CA SER A 22 1.78 16.88 8.94
C SER A 22 1.61 15.46 9.47
N TRP A 23 2.07 15.22 10.70
CA TRP A 23 1.88 13.96 11.40
C TRP A 23 0.41 13.67 11.65
N TYR A 24 -0.39 14.65 12.11
CA TYR A 24 -1.80 14.43 12.44
C TYR A 24 -2.66 14.18 11.21
N LEU A 25 -2.47 14.94 10.12
CA LEU A 25 -3.25 14.76 8.89
C LEU A 25 -2.89 13.47 8.15
N ASP A 26 -1.59 13.13 8.10
CA ASP A 26 -1.06 11.88 7.55
C ASP A 26 -1.86 11.30 6.36
N PRO A 27 -1.92 12.02 5.21
CA PRO A 27 -2.79 11.67 4.10
C PRO A 27 -2.55 10.26 3.53
N PHE A 28 -1.36 9.72 3.76
CA PHE A 28 -0.94 8.40 3.27
C PHE A 28 -0.97 7.32 4.36
N ASN A 29 -1.42 7.64 5.58
CA ASN A 29 -1.47 6.74 6.73
C ASN A 29 -0.11 6.09 7.10
N VAL A 30 0.99 6.81 6.88
CA VAL A 30 2.34 6.31 7.17
C VAL A 30 2.62 6.24 8.66
N PHE A 31 2.15 7.24 9.40
CA PHE A 31 2.27 7.33 10.85
C PHE A 31 1.15 6.57 11.58
N HIS A 32 -0.01 6.45 10.95
CA HIS A 32 -1.21 5.79 11.47
C HIS A 32 -1.49 4.44 10.82
N TRP A 33 -0.44 3.75 10.36
CA TRP A 33 -0.56 2.48 9.60
C TRP A 33 -1.31 1.36 10.32
N ASN A 34 -1.41 1.40 11.66
CA ASN A 34 -2.09 0.42 12.50
C ASN A 34 -3.55 0.81 12.84
N ARG A 35 -3.96 2.03 12.48
CA ARG A 35 -5.33 2.52 12.58
C ARG A 35 -5.60 3.43 11.38
N LEU A 36 -5.85 2.81 10.24
CA LEU A 36 -6.10 3.49 8.98
C LEU A 36 -7.24 4.51 9.12
N ARG A 37 -6.98 5.74 8.67
CA ARG A 37 -7.97 6.80 8.49
C ARG A 37 -8.40 6.85 7.04
N PHE A 38 -9.71 6.84 6.80
CA PHE A 38 -10.26 6.95 5.46
C PHE A 38 -10.42 8.42 5.10
N THR A 39 -9.72 8.81 4.03
CA THR A 39 -9.81 10.15 3.45
C THR A 39 -9.87 10.02 1.93
N ASP A 40 -10.10 11.14 1.24
CA ASP A 40 -10.06 11.22 -0.22
C ASP A 40 -8.67 10.91 -0.82
N THR A 41 -7.63 10.82 0.01
CA THR A 41 -6.30 10.39 -0.45
C THR A 41 -6.15 8.90 -0.21
N ALA A 42 -5.76 8.16 -1.26
CA ALA A 42 -5.48 6.74 -1.11
C ALA A 42 -4.22 6.54 -0.23
N PRO A 43 -4.24 5.55 0.68
CA PRO A 43 -3.13 5.31 1.59
C PRO A 43 -1.93 4.68 0.86
N ALA A 44 -0.75 4.73 1.49
CA ALA A 44 0.44 4.03 1.01
C ALA A 44 0.32 2.50 1.22
N GLN A 45 -0.50 1.86 0.38
CA GLN A 45 -0.96 0.48 0.58
C GLN A 45 0.18 -0.52 0.72
N ASN A 46 1.22 -0.45 -0.13
CA ASN A 46 2.35 -1.38 -0.04
C ASN A 46 3.04 -1.28 1.34
N TYR A 47 3.43 -0.06 1.76
CA TYR A 47 4.03 0.17 3.07
C TYR A 47 3.15 -0.34 4.22
N ILE A 48 1.86 0.04 4.25
CA ILE A 48 0.95 -0.28 5.35
C ILE A 48 0.71 -1.78 5.44
N LYS A 49 0.39 -2.42 4.31
CA LYS A 49 0.05 -3.84 4.26
C LYS A 49 1.25 -4.71 4.60
N THR A 50 2.42 -4.42 4.03
CA THR A 50 3.66 -5.15 4.35
C THR A 50 3.98 -5.02 5.83
N LYS A 51 3.95 -3.80 6.39
CA LYS A 51 4.16 -3.57 7.81
C LYS A 51 3.15 -4.31 8.70
N TYR A 52 1.89 -4.37 8.28
CA TYR A 52 0.84 -5.10 8.98
C TYR A 52 1.08 -6.62 8.97
N ILE A 53 1.44 -7.22 7.83
CA ILE A 53 1.79 -8.65 7.76
C ILE A 53 3.03 -8.95 8.63
N LEU A 54 4.04 -8.09 8.59
CA LEU A 54 5.23 -8.25 9.43
C LEU A 54 4.95 -8.14 10.93
N ALA A 55 3.93 -7.38 11.32
CA ALA A 55 3.45 -7.32 12.71
C ALA A 55 2.54 -8.50 13.09
N ASN A 56 2.00 -9.24 12.10
CA ASN A 56 1.02 -10.32 12.28
C ASN A 56 1.41 -11.59 11.49
N ARG A 57 2.68 -12.00 11.56
CA ARG A 57 3.30 -13.00 10.67
C ARG A 57 2.64 -14.39 10.65
N GLY A 58 1.87 -14.72 11.68
CA GLY A 58 1.13 -15.99 11.77
C GLY A 58 -0.34 -15.92 11.35
N LYS A 59 -0.85 -14.74 10.96
CA LYS A 59 -2.27 -14.55 10.66
C LYS A 59 -2.64 -14.98 9.24
N TYR A 60 -1.69 -14.91 8.32
CA TYR A 60 -1.90 -15.21 6.90
C TYR A 60 -0.75 -16.03 6.36
N ASN A 61 -1.06 -16.93 5.43
CA ASN A 61 -0.08 -17.76 4.75
C ASN A 61 -0.29 -17.85 3.24
N ALA A 62 -1.35 -17.24 2.71
CA ALA A 62 -1.62 -17.15 1.29
C ALA A 62 -1.82 -15.67 0.91
N PHE A 63 -1.29 -15.25 -0.24
CA PHE A 63 -1.27 -13.83 -0.60
C PHE A 63 -1.69 -13.60 -2.05
N VAL A 64 -2.48 -12.54 -2.27
CA VAL A 64 -2.83 -12.05 -3.61
C VAL A 64 -1.97 -10.84 -3.93
N PHE A 65 -1.10 -10.98 -4.93
CA PHE A 65 -0.26 -9.92 -5.50
C PHE A 65 -0.85 -9.41 -6.80
N GLY A 66 -0.65 -8.12 -7.06
CA GLY A 66 -1.12 -7.47 -8.28
C GLY A 66 -1.32 -5.98 -8.09
N SER A 67 -1.79 -5.32 -9.14
CA SER A 67 -2.22 -3.92 -9.06
C SER A 67 -3.63 -3.80 -8.45
N SER A 68 -4.12 -2.57 -8.28
CA SER A 68 -5.50 -2.31 -7.88
C SER A 68 -6.56 -2.97 -8.77
N ARG A 69 -6.24 -3.35 -10.03
CA ARG A 69 -7.16 -4.10 -10.91
C ARG A 69 -7.44 -5.52 -10.43
N VAL A 70 -6.47 -6.10 -9.71
CA VAL A 70 -6.56 -7.44 -9.11
C VAL A 70 -7.22 -7.37 -7.73
N GLY A 71 -7.36 -6.17 -7.17
CA GLY A 71 -7.90 -5.93 -5.82
C GLY A 71 -9.32 -6.48 -5.62
N ASN A 72 -10.13 -6.54 -6.67
CA ASN A 72 -11.53 -6.99 -6.61
C ASN A 72 -11.69 -8.50 -6.66
N LEU A 73 -10.61 -9.28 -6.62
CA LEU A 73 -10.69 -10.74 -6.62
C LEU A 73 -11.37 -11.22 -5.31
N PRO A 74 -12.52 -11.93 -5.37
CA PRO A 74 -13.17 -12.47 -4.18
C PRO A 74 -12.33 -13.63 -3.61
N MET A 75 -11.88 -13.51 -2.36
CA MET A 75 -11.11 -14.54 -1.67
C MET A 75 -11.96 -15.77 -1.36
N ASP A 76 -13.27 -15.61 -1.23
CA ASP A 76 -14.20 -16.72 -0.99
C ASP A 76 -14.20 -17.72 -2.17
N GLY A 77 -13.71 -17.30 -3.34
CA GLY A 77 -13.49 -18.17 -4.51
C GLY A 77 -12.09 -18.79 -4.59
N LEU A 78 -11.19 -18.48 -3.65
CA LEU A 78 -9.84 -19.02 -3.62
C LEU A 78 -9.79 -20.34 -2.82
N PRO A 79 -8.82 -21.23 -3.11
CA PRO A 79 -8.65 -22.47 -2.36
C PRO A 79 -8.52 -22.19 -0.85
N VAL A 80 -9.27 -22.93 -0.04
CA VAL A 80 -9.22 -22.82 1.43
C VAL A 80 -8.18 -23.75 2.05
N GLU A 81 -7.65 -24.70 1.28
CA GLU A 81 -6.61 -25.64 1.66
C GLU A 81 -5.75 -26.03 0.45
N ASP A 82 -4.52 -26.45 0.72
CA ASP A 82 -3.59 -27.04 -0.25
C ASP A 82 -2.75 -28.11 0.45
N ASP A 83 -2.78 -29.35 -0.05
CA ASP A 83 -2.13 -30.52 0.57
C ASP A 83 -2.37 -30.67 2.09
N GLY A 84 -3.62 -30.43 2.53
CA GLY A 84 -4.03 -30.50 3.93
C GLY A 84 -3.54 -29.34 4.81
N ILE A 85 -2.92 -28.32 4.21
CA ILE A 85 -2.54 -27.07 4.88
C ILE A 85 -3.66 -26.05 4.67
N PRO A 86 -4.31 -25.56 5.74
CA PRO A 86 -5.33 -24.52 5.61
C PRO A 86 -4.70 -23.20 5.11
N LEU A 87 -5.38 -22.54 4.18
CA LEU A 87 -4.94 -21.30 3.56
C LEU A 87 -5.71 -20.10 4.14
N ALA A 88 -4.97 -19.14 4.67
CA ALA A 88 -5.46 -17.87 5.16
C ALA A 88 -4.97 -16.76 4.22
N TRP A 89 -5.89 -16.27 3.39
CA TRP A 89 -5.61 -15.30 2.33
C TRP A 89 -5.55 -13.86 2.83
N TYR A 90 -4.63 -13.08 2.27
CA TYR A 90 -4.61 -11.63 2.41
C TYR A 90 -4.34 -10.94 1.07
N ASN A 91 -5.09 -9.87 0.77
CA ASN A 91 -4.94 -9.11 -0.46
C ASN A 91 -3.83 -8.07 -0.30
N MET A 92 -2.68 -8.35 -0.91
CA MET A 92 -1.50 -7.47 -0.92
C MET A 92 -1.45 -6.55 -2.15
N THR A 93 -2.51 -6.51 -2.97
CA THR A 93 -2.54 -5.62 -4.14
C THR A 93 -2.39 -4.15 -3.74
N SER A 94 -1.77 -3.35 -4.60
CA SER A 94 -1.71 -1.91 -4.39
C SER A 94 -1.90 -1.14 -5.69
N SER A 95 -2.42 0.09 -5.59
CA SER A 95 -2.55 0.99 -6.74
C SER A 95 -1.23 1.13 -7.48
N ASN A 96 -1.26 0.92 -8.81
CA ASN A 96 -0.10 1.01 -9.69
C ASN A 96 1.13 0.16 -9.28
N ALA A 97 0.91 -0.93 -8.53
CA ALA A 97 2.00 -1.82 -8.13
C ALA A 97 2.77 -2.37 -9.35
N ALA A 98 4.08 -2.21 -9.37
CA ALA A 98 4.96 -2.90 -10.30
C ALA A 98 5.17 -4.35 -9.83
N LEU A 99 5.48 -5.27 -10.74
CA LEU A 99 5.79 -6.65 -10.36
C LEU A 99 7.00 -6.74 -9.42
N MET A 100 7.98 -5.85 -9.59
CA MET A 100 9.15 -5.81 -8.73
C MET A 100 8.81 -5.36 -7.29
N ASP A 101 7.73 -4.58 -7.07
CA ASP A 101 7.25 -4.26 -5.71
C ASP A 101 6.85 -5.54 -4.96
N HIS A 102 6.21 -6.46 -5.68
CA HIS A 102 5.76 -7.74 -5.16
C HIS A 102 6.92 -8.71 -4.92
N VAL A 103 7.95 -8.71 -5.79
CA VAL A 103 9.20 -9.44 -5.55
C VAL A 103 9.84 -8.98 -4.25
N LYS A 104 10.03 -7.66 -4.08
CA LYS A 104 10.64 -7.09 -2.88
C LYS A 104 9.83 -7.40 -1.62
N THR A 105 8.50 -7.35 -1.74
CA THR A 105 7.58 -7.71 -0.65
C THR A 105 7.73 -9.18 -0.26
N LEU A 106 7.81 -10.11 -1.23
CA LEU A 106 8.03 -11.53 -0.97
C LEU A 106 9.40 -11.79 -0.33
N GLN A 107 10.46 -11.14 -0.82
CA GLN A 107 11.80 -11.24 -0.24
C GLN A 107 11.77 -10.81 1.24
N THR A 108 11.16 -9.66 1.55
CA THR A 108 10.96 -9.20 2.93
C THR A 108 10.14 -10.20 3.75
N PHE A 109 9.08 -10.80 3.21
CA PHE A 109 8.30 -11.82 3.91
C PHE A 109 9.17 -13.03 4.30
N LEU A 110 9.96 -13.54 3.36
CA LEU A 110 10.85 -14.69 3.58
C LEU A 110 11.95 -14.35 4.60
N GLU A 111 12.58 -13.19 4.49
CA GLU A 111 13.61 -12.70 5.42
C GLU A 111 13.08 -12.56 6.86
N HIS A 112 11.82 -12.15 7.01
CA HIS A 112 11.16 -11.99 8.30
C HIS A 112 10.39 -13.24 8.78
N GLN A 113 10.55 -14.37 8.10
CA GLN A 113 9.93 -15.66 8.45
C GLN A 113 8.39 -15.61 8.46
N VAL A 114 7.79 -14.84 7.56
CA VAL A 114 6.36 -14.95 7.24
C VAL A 114 6.14 -16.25 6.47
N SER A 115 5.18 -17.07 6.90
CA SER A 115 4.85 -18.29 6.18
C SER A 115 4.18 -17.93 4.87
N VAL A 116 4.74 -18.35 3.72
CA VAL A 116 4.13 -18.20 2.40
C VAL A 116 3.91 -19.59 1.81
N LYS A 117 2.66 -20.01 1.73
CA LYS A 117 2.23 -21.33 1.21
C LYS A 117 1.69 -21.23 -0.19
N MET A 118 0.92 -20.18 -0.47
CA MET A 118 0.37 -19.96 -1.80
C MET A 118 0.46 -18.49 -2.18
N LEU A 119 0.78 -18.25 -3.45
CA LEU A 119 0.82 -16.94 -4.04
C LEU A 119 -0.02 -16.91 -5.31
N LEU A 120 -0.98 -15.99 -5.36
CA LEU A 120 -1.70 -15.66 -6.59
C LEU A 120 -1.17 -14.33 -7.10
N VAL A 121 -0.65 -14.30 -8.32
CA VAL A 121 -0.08 -13.09 -8.93
C VAL A 121 -0.93 -12.70 -10.13
N GLY A 122 -1.64 -11.59 -10.02
CA GLY A 122 -2.31 -10.97 -11.16
C GLY A 122 -1.35 -10.04 -11.91
N VAL A 123 -1.22 -10.26 -13.22
CA VAL A 123 -0.36 -9.49 -14.12
C VAL A 123 -1.26 -8.75 -15.12
N ASP A 124 -1.04 -7.43 -15.23
CA ASP A 124 -1.79 -6.56 -16.14
C ASP A 124 -0.85 -5.56 -16.85
N GLU A 125 -1.39 -4.61 -17.59
CA GLU A 125 -0.61 -3.63 -18.36
C GLU A 125 0.24 -2.69 -17.50
N ILE A 126 -0.04 -2.55 -16.20
CA ILE A 126 0.82 -1.78 -15.27
C ILE A 126 2.21 -2.40 -15.21
N ALA A 127 2.32 -3.72 -15.32
CA ALA A 127 3.61 -4.40 -15.35
C ALA A 127 4.52 -3.86 -16.48
N ALA A 128 3.95 -3.39 -17.59
CA ALA A 128 4.72 -2.83 -18.70
C ALA A 128 4.98 -1.32 -18.58
N THR A 129 4.39 -0.62 -17.61
CA THR A 129 4.43 0.85 -17.52
C THR A 129 5.00 1.39 -16.20
N ARG A 130 5.11 0.54 -15.17
CA ARG A 130 5.66 0.92 -13.85
C ARG A 130 6.88 0.09 -13.49
N THR A 131 7.81 0.76 -12.81
CA THR A 131 8.99 0.14 -12.21
C THR A 131 9.02 0.41 -10.72
N TYR A 132 9.76 -0.42 -9.97
CA TYR A 132 9.98 -0.25 -8.54
C TYR A 132 10.51 1.15 -8.23
N ALA A 133 11.52 1.61 -8.97
CA ALA A 133 12.11 2.93 -8.78
C ALA A 133 11.11 4.08 -9.04
N SER A 134 10.25 3.95 -10.06
CA SER A 134 9.21 4.95 -10.34
C SER A 134 8.20 5.06 -9.19
N ASN A 135 7.81 3.92 -8.61
CA ASN A 135 6.88 3.88 -7.49
C ASN A 135 7.53 4.40 -6.19
N ALA A 136 8.81 4.08 -5.94
CA ALA A 136 9.56 4.56 -4.77
C ALA A 136 9.69 6.09 -4.73
N ALA A 137 9.72 6.73 -5.90
CA ALA A 137 9.78 8.19 -6.02
C ALA A 137 8.46 8.88 -5.60
N GLU A 138 7.32 8.20 -5.67
CA GLU A 138 6.00 8.75 -5.38
C GLU A 138 5.53 8.39 -3.95
N PRO A 139 5.20 9.38 -3.08
CA PRO A 139 4.83 9.11 -1.69
C PRO A 139 3.66 8.14 -1.49
N ILE A 140 2.74 8.08 -2.46
CA ILE A 140 1.53 7.23 -2.42
C ILE A 140 1.80 5.77 -2.79
N TYR A 141 2.84 5.49 -3.58
CA TYR A 141 3.20 4.13 -4.02
C TYR A 141 4.46 3.60 -3.33
N ARG A 142 5.11 4.42 -2.51
CA ARG A 142 6.36 4.06 -1.85
C ARG A 142 6.22 2.80 -1.01
N GLN A 143 7.17 1.92 -1.22
CA GLN A 143 7.19 0.57 -0.70
C GLN A 143 7.74 0.51 0.73
N TYR A 144 7.46 -0.58 1.44
CA TYR A 144 7.98 -0.80 2.80
C TYR A 144 9.51 -0.82 2.87
N GLN A 145 10.17 -1.33 1.83
CA GLN A 145 11.63 -1.49 1.80
C GLN A 145 12.36 -0.15 1.81
N GLU A 146 11.73 0.93 1.31
CA GLU A 146 12.26 2.28 1.43
C GLU A 146 12.26 2.78 2.88
N TYR A 147 11.26 2.36 3.68
CA TYR A 147 11.24 2.60 5.13
C TYR A 147 12.30 1.75 5.83
N GLU A 148 12.39 0.46 5.50
CA GLU A 148 13.31 -0.47 6.14
C GLU A 148 14.77 -0.06 5.93
N ALA A 149 15.15 0.32 4.71
CA ALA A 149 16.49 0.78 4.40
C ALA A 149 16.85 2.08 5.14
N HIS A 150 15.93 3.06 5.17
CA HIS A 150 16.19 4.40 5.71
C HIS A 150 15.02 4.98 6.51
N PRO A 151 14.72 4.48 7.73
CA PRO A 151 13.51 4.85 8.48
C PRO A 151 13.37 6.36 8.75
N LEU A 152 14.47 7.01 9.14
CA LEU A 152 14.47 8.45 9.45
C LEU A 152 14.23 9.30 8.19
N SER A 153 14.88 8.93 7.07
CA SER A 153 14.70 9.63 5.79
C SER A 153 13.28 9.45 5.27
N PHE A 154 12.75 8.23 5.38
CA PHE A 154 11.39 7.89 5.01
C PHE A 154 10.39 8.78 5.75
N TYR A 155 10.36 8.76 7.09
CA TYR A 155 9.42 9.59 7.84
C TYR A 155 9.62 11.09 7.63
N ARG A 156 10.87 11.56 7.53
CA ARG A 156 11.17 12.97 7.22
C ARG A 156 10.52 13.39 5.90
N SER A 157 10.58 12.54 4.87
CA SER A 157 10.01 12.86 3.57
C SER A 157 8.49 13.08 3.62
N TYR A 158 7.77 12.36 4.51
CA TYR A 158 6.33 12.55 4.72
C TYR A 158 6.02 13.76 5.61
N LEU A 159 6.79 14.01 6.66
CA LEU A 159 6.61 15.19 7.53
C LEU A 159 6.79 16.51 6.76
N LEU A 160 7.68 16.52 5.76
CA LEU A 160 7.97 17.69 4.95
C LEU A 160 6.96 17.92 3.81
N LEU A 161 6.05 16.99 3.55
CA LEU A 161 4.96 17.22 2.59
C LEU A 161 4.05 18.33 3.09
N LYS A 162 3.57 19.16 2.15
CA LYS A 162 2.64 20.24 2.47
C LYS A 162 1.34 19.66 3.06
N PRO A 163 0.95 20.03 4.29
CA PRO A 163 -0.32 19.61 4.89
C PRO A 163 -1.51 19.99 4.00
N ARG A 164 -2.38 19.02 3.72
CA ARG A 164 -3.63 19.23 2.98
C ARG A 164 -4.77 19.50 3.95
N TRP A 165 -4.95 20.77 4.31
CA TRP A 165 -5.98 21.22 5.26
C TRP A 165 -7.41 20.75 4.93
N SER A 166 -7.71 20.51 3.64
CA SER A 166 -8.99 19.98 3.19
C SER A 166 -9.33 18.61 3.80
N LEU A 167 -8.33 17.85 4.27
CA LEU A 167 -8.52 16.53 4.87
C LEU A 167 -8.87 16.59 6.36
N LEU A 168 -8.68 17.73 7.03
CA LEU A 168 -8.89 17.85 8.47
C LEU A 168 -10.31 17.43 8.93
N PRO A 169 -11.41 17.83 8.24
CA PRO A 169 -12.74 17.37 8.63
C PRO A 169 -12.90 15.85 8.55
N GLN A 170 -12.33 15.21 7.52
CA GLN A 170 -12.39 13.76 7.33
C GLN A 170 -11.60 13.02 8.42
N VAL A 171 -10.40 13.51 8.74
CA VAL A 171 -9.57 12.97 9.84
C VAL A 171 -10.29 13.06 11.18
N LEU A 172 -10.91 14.20 11.48
CA LEU A 172 -11.67 14.38 12.72
C LEU A 172 -12.90 13.46 12.78
N GLN A 173 -13.58 13.26 11.65
CA GLN A 173 -14.72 12.35 11.55
C GLN A 173 -14.29 10.89 11.79
N ASP A 174 -13.20 10.43 11.15
CA ASP A 174 -12.69 9.06 11.31
C ASP A 174 -12.24 8.76 12.76
N ASP A 175 -11.65 9.76 13.44
CA ASP A 175 -11.24 9.64 14.84
C ASP A 175 -12.44 9.35 15.78
N THR A 176 -13.68 9.71 15.40
CA THR A 176 -14.93 9.44 16.16
C THR A 176 -15.53 8.03 15.99
N LYS A 177 -14.76 7.09 15.41
CA LYS A 177 -15.16 5.71 15.03
C LYS A 177 -16.05 5.62 13.79
N ALA A 178 -16.15 6.67 12.98
CA ALA A 178 -16.60 6.49 11.61
C ALA A 178 -15.64 5.51 10.90
N HIS A 179 -16.18 4.55 10.16
CA HIS A 179 -15.43 3.56 9.36
C HIS A 179 -14.69 2.45 10.15
N GLU A 180 -15.08 2.11 11.38
CA GLU A 180 -14.44 0.98 12.10
C GLU A 180 -14.59 -0.34 11.33
N GLU A 181 -15.77 -0.62 10.77
CA GLU A 181 -16.02 -1.82 9.97
C GLU A 181 -15.16 -1.87 8.70
N GLU A 182 -14.99 -0.72 8.02
CA GLU A 182 -14.14 -0.61 6.83
C GLU A 182 -12.67 -0.83 7.17
N ARG A 183 -12.24 -0.33 8.33
CA ARG A 183 -10.89 -0.52 8.86
C ARG A 183 -10.63 -1.98 9.18
N GLU A 184 -11.57 -2.62 9.88
CA GLU A 184 -11.51 -4.06 10.17
C GLU A 184 -11.45 -4.88 8.88
N LEU A 185 -12.26 -4.52 7.87
CA LEU A 185 -12.22 -5.16 6.57
C LEU A 185 -10.85 -4.98 5.90
N PHE A 186 -10.28 -3.77 5.91
CA PHE A 186 -8.96 -3.52 5.35
C PHE A 186 -7.88 -4.37 6.02
N TYR A 187 -7.86 -4.50 7.34
CA TYR A 187 -6.88 -5.35 8.02
C TYR A 187 -7.20 -6.84 7.96
N ARG A 188 -8.45 -7.23 7.75
CA ARG A 188 -8.84 -8.63 7.60
C ARG A 188 -8.56 -9.14 6.19
N TYR A 189 -8.86 -8.34 5.19
CA TYR A 189 -8.94 -8.73 3.78
C TYR A 189 -7.92 -7.98 2.91
N GLY A 190 -7.51 -6.77 3.28
CA GLY A 190 -6.56 -5.96 2.52
C GLY A 190 -7.21 -5.02 1.51
N VAL A 191 -8.55 -4.92 1.43
CA VAL A 191 -9.22 -4.01 0.50
C VAL A 191 -10.29 -3.20 1.21
N ARG A 192 -10.82 -2.18 0.53
CA ARG A 192 -11.94 -1.39 1.04
C ARG A 192 -13.28 -2.07 0.67
N PRO A 193 -14.39 -1.76 1.36
CA PRO A 193 -15.68 -2.40 1.10
C PRO A 193 -16.13 -2.34 -0.36
N GLU A 194 -15.81 -1.26 -1.08
CA GLU A 194 -16.20 -1.08 -2.48
C GLU A 194 -15.54 -2.11 -3.40
N ASN A 195 -14.38 -2.65 -3.02
CA ASN A 195 -13.70 -3.72 -3.75
C ASN A 195 -14.34 -5.10 -3.53
N CYS A 196 -15.24 -5.23 -2.56
CA CYS A 196 -16.01 -6.44 -2.28
C CYS A 196 -17.41 -6.41 -2.91
N ASP A 197 -17.79 -5.30 -3.57
CA ASP A 197 -19.10 -5.16 -4.20
C ASP A 197 -19.14 -5.94 -5.53
N VAL A 198 -19.93 -7.02 -5.55
CA VAL A 198 -20.19 -7.85 -6.74
C VAL A 198 -21.55 -7.56 -7.37
N THR A 199 -22.24 -6.51 -6.92
CA THR A 199 -23.49 -6.10 -7.54
C THR A 199 -23.26 -5.68 -8.99
N LYS A 200 -24.22 -6.02 -9.85
CA LYS A 200 -24.16 -5.63 -11.26
C LYS A 200 -24.20 -4.10 -11.33
N PRO A 201 -23.20 -3.44 -11.94
CA PRO A 201 -23.22 -1.99 -12.05
C PRO A 201 -24.39 -1.55 -12.94
N GLU A 202 -25.06 -0.47 -12.54
CA GLU A 202 -26.02 0.20 -13.42
C GLU A 202 -25.26 0.85 -14.58
N LEU A 203 -25.65 0.53 -15.81
CA LEU A 203 -25.05 1.12 -17.00
C LEU A 203 -25.57 2.56 -17.14
N THR A 204 -24.89 3.52 -16.51
CA THR A 204 -25.26 4.95 -16.52
C THR A 204 -24.97 5.66 -17.85
N GLY A 205 -24.60 4.92 -18.90
CA GLY A 205 -24.20 5.50 -20.19
C GLY A 205 -22.84 6.22 -20.17
N GLN A 206 -22.14 6.25 -19.02
CA GLN A 206 -20.73 6.65 -19.00
C GLN A 206 -19.90 5.64 -19.79
N ALA A 207 -19.19 6.13 -20.81
CA ALA A 207 -18.22 5.33 -21.53
C ALA A 207 -17.19 4.80 -20.52
N MET A 208 -16.86 3.51 -20.60
CA MET A 208 -15.71 3.00 -19.85
C MET A 208 -14.48 3.85 -20.21
N PRO A 209 -13.67 4.26 -19.22
CA PRO A 209 -12.42 4.94 -19.50
C PRO A 209 -11.64 4.14 -20.55
N SER A 210 -11.05 4.82 -21.53
CA SER A 210 -10.25 4.16 -22.55
C SER A 210 -9.20 3.27 -21.86
N ALA A 211 -9.03 2.04 -22.34
CA ALA A 211 -7.97 1.17 -21.86
C ALA A 211 -6.64 1.94 -21.89
N LEU A 212 -5.84 1.83 -20.82
CA LEU A 212 -4.49 2.36 -20.87
C LEU A 212 -3.78 1.73 -22.08
N PRO A 213 -2.96 2.48 -22.82
CA PRO A 213 -2.18 1.90 -23.89
C PRO A 213 -1.37 0.74 -23.32
N SER A 214 -1.38 -0.40 -24.00
CA SER A 214 -0.48 -1.49 -23.66
C SER A 214 0.94 -0.97 -23.74
N GLY A 215 1.66 -0.99 -22.60
CA GLY A 215 3.07 -0.69 -22.59
C GLY A 215 3.77 -1.59 -23.60
N ARG A 216 4.63 -1.03 -24.45
CA ARG A 216 5.40 -1.80 -25.41
C ARG A 216 6.71 -2.18 -24.77
N TYR A 217 7.01 -3.48 -24.73
CA TYR A 217 8.39 -3.93 -24.52
C TYR A 217 9.16 -3.64 -25.80
N GLU A 218 10.24 -2.87 -25.68
CA GLU A 218 11.12 -2.60 -26.80
C GLU A 218 12.03 -3.82 -27.03
N GLU A 219 12.18 -4.22 -28.28
CA GLU A 219 13.05 -5.33 -28.66
C GLU A 219 14.50 -5.07 -28.23
N GLY A 220 15.17 -6.07 -27.66
CA GLY A 220 16.53 -5.93 -27.14
C GLY A 220 16.64 -5.25 -25.76
N THR A 221 15.52 -4.85 -25.15
CA THR A 221 15.51 -4.42 -23.74
C THR A 221 15.32 -5.60 -22.80
N ASP A 222 15.78 -5.44 -21.56
CA ASP A 222 15.53 -6.37 -20.45
C ASP A 222 14.54 -5.69 -19.48
N PRO A 223 13.22 -5.91 -19.64
CA PRO A 223 12.21 -5.19 -18.87
C PRO A 223 12.20 -5.66 -17.41
N GLU A 224 12.08 -4.71 -16.48
CA GLU A 224 12.05 -5.03 -15.05
C GLU A 224 10.94 -6.01 -14.67
N SER A 225 9.78 -5.92 -15.33
CA SER A 225 8.65 -6.82 -15.13
C SER A 225 8.93 -8.28 -15.50
N ILE A 226 9.69 -8.51 -16.58
CA ILE A 226 10.08 -9.87 -16.99
C ILE A 226 11.06 -10.45 -15.96
N ARG A 227 12.07 -9.69 -15.55
CA ARG A 227 12.98 -10.08 -14.46
C ARG A 227 12.22 -10.36 -13.17
N ALA A 228 11.25 -9.50 -12.83
CA ALA A 228 10.45 -9.65 -11.63
C ALA A 228 9.62 -10.94 -11.66
N LEU A 229 9.00 -11.27 -12.78
CA LEU A 229 8.23 -12.49 -12.93
C LEU A 229 9.12 -13.74 -12.82
N GLN A 230 10.29 -13.73 -13.47
CA GLN A 230 11.27 -14.80 -13.35
C GLN A 230 11.72 -15.00 -11.89
N GLU A 231 11.95 -13.91 -11.18
CA GLU A 231 12.35 -13.94 -9.77
C GLU A 231 11.21 -14.45 -8.86
N LEU A 232 9.96 -14.05 -9.10
CA LEU A 232 8.81 -14.60 -8.37
C LEU A 232 8.72 -16.12 -8.55
N VAL A 233 8.86 -16.61 -9.78
CA VAL A 233 8.87 -18.06 -10.07
C VAL A 233 10.03 -18.74 -9.36
N ARG A 234 11.21 -18.12 -9.32
CA ARG A 234 12.39 -18.66 -8.63
C ARG A 234 12.18 -18.75 -7.11
N LEU A 235 11.56 -17.74 -6.51
CA LEU A 235 11.29 -17.69 -5.06
C LEU A 235 10.19 -18.67 -4.62
N CYS A 236 9.33 -19.10 -5.54
CA CYS A 236 8.23 -20.04 -5.26
C CYS A 236 8.56 -21.51 -5.59
N ARG A 237 9.79 -21.81 -6.02
CA ARG A 237 10.30 -23.18 -6.24
C ARG A 237 11.11 -23.66 -5.05
#